data_AF-A0A7Y9TJX8-F1
#
_entry.id   AF-A0A7Y9TJX8-F1
#
_cell.length_a   1.000
_cell.length_b   1.000
_cell.length_c   1.000
_cell.angle_alpha   90.00
_cell.angle_beta   90.00
_cell.angle_gamma   90.00
#
_symmetry.space_group_name_H-M   'P 1'
#
loop_
_entity.id
_entity.type
_entity.pdbx_description
1 polymer ?
#
loop_
_entity_poly.entity_id
_entity_poly.type
_entity_poly.pdbx_seq_one_letter_code
_entity_poly.pdbx_strand_id
1 'polypeptide(L)'
;MDLIGVIAHHGYAVTGVTLFLAAIGIPLPMAITLLAAGAAAHGDLRIGGVLAVAVLAALAGDILLYFGGRYTGWWLLAWMCRVSVNPEACIFGSADYFYRRGPKTLLFAKYVPGLGAMAAPLAGSLNMRFARFLRLDVSGTLLYCASWLAVGYVFSRFIRDIAGWIERAGHAVLFVVLVLILGYAATVMIFTLRARRYKEIEKISAESLRERMQTLASESSDRLIIIADVRSHGYYDPGMQRIKNSIRVEPHRLKEELLALREFMTPECDVYVYCSCIRDTTSVRVAHMLQQENCHVQVIDGGLKAWIKAGGAMEVVPESDVHHLPHFD
;
A
#
# COMPACT_ATOMS: atom_id res chain seq x y z
N MET A 1 27.13 19.20 15.14
CA MET A 1 27.11 19.92 13.85
C MET A 1 25.66 20.30 13.61
N ASP A 2 25.32 21.57 13.81
CA ASP A 2 23.93 22.01 13.89
C ASP A 2 23.24 21.84 12.53
N LEU A 3 22.20 21.01 12.49
CA LEU A 3 21.33 20.85 11.33
C LEU A 3 20.81 22.21 10.84
N ILE A 4 20.56 23.12 11.80
CA ILE A 4 20.14 24.49 11.56
C ILE A 4 21.25 25.32 10.91
N GLY A 5 22.52 25.13 11.27
CA GLY A 5 23.66 25.83 10.68
C GLY A 5 23.94 25.42 9.22
N VAL A 6 23.76 24.14 8.88
CA VAL A 6 23.83 23.68 7.47
C VAL A 6 22.65 24.22 6.66
N ILE A 7 21.44 24.29 7.24
CA ILE A 7 20.26 24.89 6.59
C ILE A 7 20.39 26.42 6.48
N ALA A 8 21.05 27.10 7.41
CA ALA A 8 21.27 28.54 7.32
C ALA A 8 22.20 28.91 6.15
N HIS A 9 23.27 28.15 5.93
CA HIS A 9 24.21 28.40 4.83
C HIS A 9 23.85 27.74 3.49
N HIS A 10 23.15 26.59 3.50
CA HIS A 10 22.77 25.81 2.30
C HIS A 10 21.26 25.55 2.17
N GLY A 11 20.41 26.36 2.81
CA GLY A 11 18.97 26.10 2.94
C GLY A 11 18.22 25.86 1.63
N TYR A 12 18.60 26.56 0.56
CA TYR A 12 18.04 26.31 -0.77
C TYR A 12 18.42 24.92 -1.30
N ALA A 13 19.70 24.54 -1.23
CA ALA A 13 20.19 23.28 -1.75
C ALA A 13 19.64 22.09 -0.95
N VAL A 14 19.63 22.18 0.39
CA VAL A 14 19.09 21.13 1.26
C VAL A 14 17.60 20.93 1.00
N THR A 15 16.83 22.03 0.89
CA THR A 15 15.40 21.97 0.58
C THR A 15 15.16 21.34 -0.78
N GLY A 16 15.86 21.82 -1.82
CA GLY A 16 15.74 21.30 -3.18
C GLY A 16 16.07 19.82 -3.29
N VAL A 17 17.24 19.39 -2.79
CA VAL A 17 17.65 17.98 -2.84
C VAL A 17 16.67 17.09 -2.07
N THR A 18 16.26 17.50 -0.87
CA THR A 18 15.36 16.69 -0.04
C THR A 18 14.00 16.49 -0.72
N LEU A 19 13.42 17.55 -1.29
CA LEU A 19 12.12 17.48 -1.96
C LEU A 19 12.20 16.75 -3.29
N PHE A 20 13.29 16.89 -4.05
CA PHE A 20 13.51 16.09 -5.26
C PHE A 20 13.61 14.60 -4.92
N LEU A 21 14.46 14.24 -3.97
CA LEU A 21 14.65 12.85 -3.53
C LEU A 21 13.36 12.26 -2.95
N ALA A 22 12.62 13.04 -2.19
CA ALA A 22 11.33 12.62 -1.67
C ALA A 22 10.30 12.40 -2.78
N ALA A 23 10.24 13.31 -3.77
CA ALA A 23 9.33 13.23 -4.90
C ALA A 23 9.62 12.02 -5.79
N ILE A 24 10.88 11.60 -5.95
CA ILE A 24 11.22 10.35 -6.67
C ILE A 24 10.97 9.06 -5.86
N GLY A 25 10.38 9.17 -4.66
CA GLY A 25 9.93 8.02 -3.87
C GLY A 25 10.85 7.60 -2.72
N ILE A 26 11.91 8.37 -2.42
CA ILE A 26 12.73 8.12 -1.22
C ILE A 26 11.95 8.61 0.01
N PRO A 27 11.83 7.83 1.10
CA PRO A 27 11.05 8.21 2.28
C PRO A 27 11.78 9.29 3.10
N LEU A 28 11.80 10.52 2.60
CA LEU A 28 12.37 11.69 3.29
C LEU A 28 11.25 12.60 3.84
N PRO A 29 11.48 13.23 5.00
CA PRO A 29 10.44 14.00 5.70
C PRO A 29 10.24 15.41 5.09
N MET A 30 9.58 15.50 3.93
CA MET A 30 9.35 16.76 3.21
C MET A 30 8.76 17.88 4.09
N ALA A 31 7.74 17.55 4.90
CA ALA A 31 7.07 18.52 5.75
C ALA A 31 8.01 19.14 6.79
N ILE A 32 8.90 18.33 7.40
CA ILE A 32 9.86 18.80 8.41
C ILE A 32 10.88 19.73 7.74
N THR A 33 11.37 19.38 6.55
CA THR A 33 12.29 20.23 5.80
C THR A 33 11.66 21.58 5.44
N LEU A 34 10.40 21.59 4.96
CA LEU A 34 9.68 22.82 4.64
C LEU A 34 9.38 23.67 5.89
N LEU A 35 9.02 23.05 7.01
CA LEU A 35 8.84 23.73 8.30
C LEU A 35 10.13 24.41 8.75
N ALA A 36 11.25 23.68 8.72
CA ALA A 36 12.56 24.21 9.10
C ALA A 36 13.01 25.34 8.16
N ALA A 37 12.84 25.18 6.85
CA ALA A 37 13.17 26.19 5.87
C ALA A 37 12.30 27.46 6.01
N GLY A 38 11.02 27.29 6.34
CA GLY A 38 10.12 28.40 6.65
C GLY A 38 10.53 29.16 7.92
N ALA A 39 10.91 28.42 8.97
CA ALA A 39 11.38 29.02 10.22
C ALA A 39 12.71 29.80 10.04
N ALA A 40 13.58 29.32 9.15
CA ALA A 40 14.85 29.95 8.80
C ALA A 40 14.69 31.17 7.86
N ALA A 41 13.54 31.35 7.22
CA ALA A 41 13.28 32.48 6.32
C ALA A 41 13.06 33.84 7.03
N HIS A 42 13.18 33.89 8.36
CA HIS A 42 13.29 35.15 9.13
C HIS A 42 14.73 35.69 9.20
N GLY A 43 15.72 34.92 8.72
CA GLY A 43 17.13 35.29 8.67
C GLY A 43 17.63 35.41 7.22
N ASP A 44 18.59 34.58 6.85
CA ASP A 44 19.37 34.70 5.60
C ASP A 44 18.65 34.20 4.33
N LEU A 45 17.50 33.54 4.47
CA LEU A 45 16.76 32.92 3.36
C LEU A 45 15.55 33.77 2.95
N ARG A 46 15.38 33.97 1.63
CA ARG A 46 14.19 34.61 1.07
C ARG A 46 13.10 33.56 0.88
N ILE A 47 11.97 33.73 1.58
CA ILE A 47 10.86 32.76 1.56
C ILE A 47 10.37 32.42 0.14
N GLY A 48 10.30 33.41 -0.76
CA GLY A 48 9.89 33.20 -2.15
C GLY A 48 10.89 32.33 -2.94
N GLY A 49 12.19 32.48 -2.67
CA GLY A 49 13.23 31.66 -3.28
C GLY A 49 13.18 30.22 -2.80
N VAL A 50 12.94 30.01 -1.50
CA VAL A 50 12.79 28.67 -0.91
C VAL A 50 11.56 27.98 -1.49
N LEU A 51 10.43 28.69 -1.59
CA LEU A 51 9.21 28.19 -2.21
C LEU A 51 9.44 27.80 -3.68
N ALA A 52 10.09 28.65 -4.47
CA ALA A 52 10.38 28.37 -5.87
C ALA A 52 11.27 27.13 -6.04
N VAL A 53 12.37 27.04 -5.28
CA VAL A 53 13.26 25.87 -5.31
C VAL A 53 12.52 24.60 -4.88
N ALA A 54 11.72 24.68 -3.82
CA ALA A 54 10.96 23.55 -3.31
C ALA A 54 9.96 23.01 -4.33
N VAL A 55 9.19 23.90 -4.95
CA VAL A 55 8.18 23.55 -5.96
C VAL A 55 8.86 22.96 -7.20
N LEU A 56 9.90 23.62 -7.73
CA LEU A 56 10.60 23.13 -8.92
C LEU A 56 11.25 21.76 -8.71
N ALA A 57 11.88 21.55 -7.55
CA ALA A 57 12.51 20.28 -7.21
C ALA A 57 11.49 19.15 -7.07
N ALA A 58 10.38 19.39 -6.36
CA ALA A 58 9.31 18.40 -6.22
C ALA A 58 8.69 18.05 -7.58
N LEU A 59 8.35 19.07 -8.39
CA LEU A 59 7.80 18.86 -9.73
C LEU A 59 8.74 18.08 -10.64
N ALA A 60 10.05 18.32 -10.58
CA ALA A 60 11.01 17.56 -11.37
C ALA A 60 10.97 16.06 -11.01
N GLY A 61 10.89 15.73 -9.72
CA GLY A 61 10.74 14.34 -9.28
C GLY A 61 9.41 13.72 -9.67
N ASP A 62 8.30 14.46 -9.51
CA ASP A 62 6.96 14.00 -9.88
C ASP A 62 6.84 13.76 -11.39
N ILE A 63 7.42 14.62 -12.23
CA ILE A 63 7.46 14.46 -13.69
C ILE A 63 8.26 13.20 -14.07
N LEU A 64 9.41 12.96 -13.42
CA LEU A 64 10.21 11.76 -13.65
C LEU A 64 9.40 10.49 -13.34
N LEU A 65 8.71 10.46 -12.21
CA LEU A 65 7.87 9.32 -11.86
C LEU A 65 6.62 9.20 -12.75
N TYR A 66 6.02 10.30 -13.18
CA TYR A 66 4.90 10.27 -14.13
C TYR A 66 5.32 9.62 -15.45
N PHE A 67 6.45 10.03 -16.04
CA PHE A 67 6.95 9.39 -17.25
C PHE A 67 7.41 7.95 -16.98
N GLY A 68 8.04 7.70 -15.84
CA GLY A 68 8.36 6.35 -15.38
C GLY A 68 7.12 5.46 -15.40
N GLY A 69 6.04 5.87 -14.74
CA GLY A 69 4.76 5.16 -14.72
C GLY A 69 4.11 5.05 -16.10
N ARG A 70 4.25 6.05 -16.97
CA ARG A 70 3.73 6.03 -18.34
C ARG A 70 4.43 5.02 -19.25
N TYR A 71 5.76 4.90 -19.15
CA TYR A 71 6.55 4.04 -20.03
C TYR A 71 6.75 2.62 -19.47
N THR A 72 6.88 2.47 -18.15
CA THR A 72 7.11 1.16 -17.52
C THR A 72 5.84 0.55 -16.91
N GLY A 73 4.78 1.34 -16.76
CA GLY A 73 3.49 0.88 -16.26
C GLY A 73 3.60 0.17 -14.92
N TRP A 74 3.06 -1.04 -14.89
CA TRP A 74 2.96 -1.89 -13.70
C TRP A 74 4.32 -2.28 -13.07
N TRP A 75 5.41 -2.27 -13.85
CA TRP A 75 6.72 -2.68 -13.36
C TRP A 75 7.32 -1.72 -12.31
N LEU A 76 7.23 -0.41 -12.54
CA LEU A 76 7.71 0.60 -11.59
C LEU A 76 6.86 0.58 -10.31
N LEU A 77 5.54 0.45 -10.44
CA LEU A 77 4.65 0.37 -9.30
C LEU A 77 4.93 -0.89 -8.46
N ALA A 78 5.14 -2.04 -9.10
CA ALA A 78 5.52 -3.28 -8.41
C ALA A 78 6.88 -3.17 -7.71
N TRP A 79 7.85 -2.45 -8.28
CA TRP A 79 9.14 -2.20 -7.66
C TRP A 79 9.03 -1.29 -6.42
N MET A 80 8.30 -0.18 -6.53
CA MET A 80 8.12 0.76 -5.42
C MET A 80 7.30 0.16 -4.26
N CYS A 81 6.28 -0.64 -4.58
CA CYS A 81 5.46 -1.32 -3.57
C CYS A 81 6.05 -2.66 -3.09
N ARG A 82 7.25 -3.08 -3.55
CA ARG A 82 7.91 -4.34 -3.12
C ARG A 82 8.23 -4.39 -1.63
N VAL A 83 8.44 -3.22 -1.01
CA VAL A 83 8.68 -3.09 0.44
C VAL A 83 7.38 -3.24 1.25
N SER A 84 6.22 -3.06 0.62
CA SER A 84 4.93 -3.26 1.26
C SER A 84 4.65 -4.75 1.47
N VAL A 85 4.02 -5.08 2.62
CA VAL A 85 3.55 -6.42 2.97
C VAL A 85 2.60 -6.99 1.90
N ASN A 86 1.90 -6.11 1.17
CA ASN A 86 1.11 -6.46 0.01
C ASN A 86 1.33 -5.39 -1.10
N PRO A 87 2.20 -5.68 -2.09
CA PRO A 87 2.49 -4.74 -3.16
C PRO A 87 1.26 -4.40 -4.01
N GLU A 88 0.39 -5.39 -4.22
CA GLU A 88 -0.86 -5.22 -4.95
C GLU A 88 -1.81 -4.29 -4.17
N ALA A 89 -1.94 -4.47 -2.85
CA ALA A 89 -2.76 -3.58 -2.02
C ALA A 89 -2.27 -2.14 -1.97
N CYS A 90 -0.94 -1.94 -1.97
CA CYS A 90 -0.31 -0.62 -2.03
C CYS A 90 -0.68 0.12 -3.32
N ILE A 91 -0.65 -0.60 -4.44
CA ILE A 91 -0.99 -0.08 -5.77
C ILE A 91 -2.49 0.14 -5.91
N PHE A 92 -3.30 -0.89 -5.64
CA PHE A 92 -4.75 -0.87 -5.85
C PHE A 92 -5.48 0.01 -4.83
N GLY A 93 -5.02 0.08 -3.59
CA GLY A 93 -5.58 1.02 -2.60
C GLY A 93 -5.37 2.47 -3.03
N SER A 94 -4.17 2.78 -3.55
CA SER A 94 -3.84 4.11 -4.08
C SER A 94 -4.64 4.41 -5.36
N ALA A 95 -4.85 3.41 -6.21
CA ALA A 95 -5.70 3.49 -7.41
C ALA A 95 -7.18 3.73 -7.09
N ASP A 96 -7.76 3.03 -6.12
CA ASP A 96 -9.16 3.22 -5.70
C ASP A 96 -9.39 4.63 -5.13
N TYR A 97 -8.42 5.16 -4.36
CA TYR A 97 -8.47 6.55 -3.90
C TYR A 97 -8.47 7.55 -5.06
N PHE A 98 -7.58 7.34 -6.03
CA PHE A 98 -7.48 8.18 -7.22
C PHE A 98 -8.74 8.08 -8.10
N TYR A 99 -9.41 6.93 -8.11
CA TYR A 99 -10.66 6.69 -8.80
C TYR A 99 -11.86 7.36 -8.12
N ARG A 100 -12.12 7.06 -6.84
CA ARG A 100 -13.28 7.57 -6.10
C ARG A 100 -13.33 9.09 -5.99
N ARG A 101 -12.16 9.74 -5.90
CA ARG A 101 -12.04 11.20 -5.79
C ARG A 101 -11.60 11.88 -7.10
N GLY A 102 -11.29 11.09 -8.12
CA GLY A 102 -10.88 11.55 -9.44
C GLY A 102 -9.51 12.26 -9.46
N PRO A 103 -9.20 12.94 -10.58
CA PRO A 103 -7.92 13.63 -10.79
C PRO A 103 -7.58 14.68 -9.72
N LYS A 104 -8.59 15.23 -9.03
CA LYS A 104 -8.43 16.20 -7.93
C LYS A 104 -7.64 15.63 -6.74
N THR A 105 -7.51 14.32 -6.65
CA THR A 105 -6.68 13.65 -5.63
C THR A 105 -5.23 14.15 -5.66
N LEU A 106 -4.69 14.49 -6.83
CA LEU A 106 -3.34 15.06 -6.98
C LEU A 106 -3.13 16.35 -6.18
N LEU A 107 -4.18 17.14 -5.94
CA LEU A 107 -4.09 18.38 -5.17
C LEU A 107 -3.76 18.12 -3.70
N PHE A 108 -4.19 16.98 -3.16
CA PHE A 108 -4.07 16.65 -1.74
C PHE A 108 -3.21 15.40 -1.48
N ALA A 109 -2.76 14.70 -2.52
CA ALA A 109 -2.04 13.44 -2.41
C ALA A 109 -0.79 13.54 -1.53
N LYS A 110 -0.06 14.66 -1.61
CA LYS A 110 1.17 14.91 -0.84
C LYS A 110 0.94 15.07 0.67
N TYR A 111 -0.28 15.35 1.11
CA TYR A 111 -0.64 15.40 2.53
C TYR A 111 -0.94 14.02 3.13
N VAL A 112 -1.20 13.02 2.29
CA VAL A 112 -1.54 11.66 2.73
C VAL A 112 -0.28 10.80 2.64
N PRO A 113 0.24 10.27 3.77
CA PRO A 113 1.40 9.39 3.75
C PRO A 113 1.19 8.19 2.82
N GLY A 114 2.21 7.85 2.03
CA GLY A 114 2.16 6.76 1.04
C GLY A 114 1.48 7.13 -0.28
N LEU A 115 0.40 7.92 -0.27
CA LEU A 115 -0.31 8.33 -1.49
C LEU A 115 0.50 9.31 -2.34
N GLY A 116 1.22 10.25 -1.71
CA GLY A 116 2.00 11.28 -2.40
C GLY A 116 3.04 10.71 -3.37
N ALA A 117 3.80 9.70 -2.95
CA ALA A 117 4.84 9.06 -3.76
C ALA A 117 4.27 8.18 -4.90
N MET A 118 3.03 7.68 -4.73
CA MET A 118 2.38 6.80 -5.71
C MET A 118 1.51 7.57 -6.72
N ALA A 119 1.10 8.79 -6.40
CA ALA A 119 0.15 9.54 -7.21
C ALA A 119 0.67 9.90 -8.61
N ALA A 120 1.92 10.36 -8.72
CA ALA A 120 2.55 10.69 -9.99
C ALA A 120 2.76 9.48 -10.93
N PRO A 121 3.39 8.37 -10.49
CA PRO A 121 3.56 7.20 -11.35
C PRO A 121 2.22 6.55 -11.71
N LEU A 122 1.24 6.55 -10.80
CA LEU A 122 -0.10 6.04 -11.07
C LEU A 122 -0.86 6.88 -12.12
N ALA A 123 -0.75 8.21 -12.06
CA ALA A 123 -1.31 9.09 -13.09
C ALA A 123 -0.69 8.81 -14.47
N GLY A 124 0.61 8.53 -14.51
CA GLY A 124 1.32 8.13 -15.72
C GLY A 124 0.85 6.78 -16.27
N SER A 125 0.76 5.76 -15.41
CA SER A 125 0.37 4.39 -15.80
C SER A 125 -1.07 4.29 -16.27
N LEU A 126 -1.95 5.15 -15.75
CA LEU A 126 -3.35 5.25 -16.16
C LEU A 126 -3.56 6.19 -17.36
N ASN A 127 -2.50 6.49 -18.11
CA ASN A 127 -2.53 7.28 -19.34
C ASN A 127 -3.13 8.70 -19.21
N MET A 128 -3.12 9.29 -18.02
CA MET A 128 -3.62 10.65 -17.81
C MET A 128 -2.85 11.64 -18.69
N ARG A 129 -3.54 12.53 -19.42
CA ARG A 129 -2.87 13.54 -20.28
C ARG A 129 -1.88 14.39 -19.47
N PHE A 130 -0.65 14.52 -19.96
CA PHE A 130 0.43 15.24 -19.26
C PHE A 130 0.05 16.67 -18.86
N ALA A 131 -0.64 17.42 -19.73
CA ALA A 131 -1.09 18.78 -19.41
C ALA A 131 -2.16 18.84 -18.30
N ARG A 132 -2.95 17.78 -18.10
CA ARG A 132 -3.90 17.69 -16.98
C ARG A 132 -3.14 17.33 -15.69
N PHE A 133 -2.23 16.36 -15.76
CA PHE A 133 -1.36 15.98 -14.64
C PHE A 133 -0.58 17.20 -14.13
N LEU A 134 0.16 17.87 -15.00
CA LEU A 134 1.03 18.98 -14.64
C LEU A 134 0.26 20.13 -13.98
N ARG A 135 -0.94 20.49 -14.45
CA ARG A 135 -1.75 21.56 -13.84
C ARG A 135 -2.20 21.23 -12.41
N LEU A 136 -2.63 19.99 -12.20
CA LEU A 136 -3.09 19.53 -10.89
C LEU A 136 -1.90 19.33 -9.94
N ASP A 137 -0.80 18.78 -10.43
CA ASP A 137 0.41 18.56 -9.65
C ASP A 137 1.09 19.88 -9.27
N VAL A 138 1.23 20.83 -10.19
CA VAL A 138 1.69 22.20 -9.88
C VAL A 138 0.85 22.84 -8.80
N SER A 139 -0.48 22.74 -8.91
CA SER A 139 -1.40 23.34 -7.94
C SER A 139 -1.30 22.66 -6.57
N GLY A 140 -1.22 21.33 -6.54
CA GLY A 140 -1.06 20.54 -5.31
C GLY A 140 0.29 20.75 -4.64
N THR A 141 1.37 20.73 -5.40
CA THR A 141 2.74 20.97 -4.92
C THR A 141 2.89 22.38 -4.39
N LEU A 142 2.36 23.39 -5.09
CA LEU A 142 2.40 24.78 -4.62
C LEU A 142 1.60 24.94 -3.32
N LEU A 143 0.39 24.38 -3.24
CA LEU A 143 -0.42 24.40 -2.03
C LEU A 143 0.31 23.73 -0.85
N TYR A 144 0.89 22.55 -1.09
CA TYR A 144 1.65 21.79 -0.10
C TYR A 144 2.87 22.57 0.42
N CYS A 145 3.76 23.00 -0.48
CA CYS A 145 4.95 23.74 -0.13
C CYS A 145 4.62 25.06 0.57
N ALA A 146 3.68 25.84 0.04
CA ALA A 146 3.28 27.12 0.62
C ALA A 146 2.68 26.93 2.01
N SER A 147 1.83 25.92 2.23
CA SER A 147 1.23 25.66 3.53
C SER A 147 2.27 25.35 4.61
N TRP A 148 3.20 24.42 4.36
CA TRP A 148 4.22 24.04 5.34
C TRP A 148 5.27 25.12 5.54
N LEU A 149 5.66 25.85 4.48
CA LEU A 149 6.54 27.01 4.59
C LEU A 149 5.90 28.13 5.40
N ALA A 150 4.62 28.44 5.16
CA ALA A 150 3.89 29.46 5.91
C ALA A 150 3.77 29.09 7.39
N VAL A 151 3.46 27.82 7.71
CA VAL A 151 3.45 27.34 9.10
C VAL A 151 4.84 27.48 9.73
N GLY A 152 5.90 27.06 9.04
CA GLY A 152 7.27 27.23 9.53
C GLY A 152 7.64 28.68 9.79
N TYR A 153 7.23 29.57 8.89
CA TYR A 153 7.48 31.01 8.98
C TYR A 153 6.70 31.66 10.13
N VAL A 154 5.40 31.39 10.27
CA VAL A 154 4.57 31.99 11.33
C VAL A 154 4.97 31.49 12.71
N PHE A 155 5.24 30.18 12.85
CA PHE A 155 5.59 29.55 14.12
C PHE A 155 7.11 29.47 14.35
N SER A 156 7.90 30.28 13.67
CA SER A 156 9.36 30.18 13.68
C SER A 156 9.97 30.31 15.08
N ARG A 157 9.37 31.14 15.95
CA ARG A 157 9.82 31.32 17.35
C ARG A 157 9.60 30.06 18.16
N PHE A 158 8.40 29.50 18.11
CA PHE A 158 8.06 28.24 18.78
C PHE A 158 8.91 27.06 18.28
N ILE A 159 9.16 27.00 16.97
CA ILE A 159 10.03 25.97 16.37
C ILE A 159 11.48 26.12 16.87
N ARG A 160 12.01 27.34 16.94
CA ARG A 160 13.35 27.60 17.49
C ARG A 160 13.45 27.27 18.97
N ASP A 161 12.43 27.60 19.75
CA ASP A 161 12.39 27.28 21.17
C ASP A 161 12.35 25.76 21.39
N ILE A 162 11.49 25.04 20.66
CA ILE A 162 11.45 23.58 20.67
C ILE A 162 12.79 22.99 20.23
N ALA A 163 13.40 23.48 19.16
CA ALA A 163 14.70 22.99 18.70
C ALA A 163 15.78 23.17 19.79
N GLY A 164 15.81 24.33 20.45
CA GLY A 164 16.73 24.59 21.55
C GLY A 164 16.43 23.75 22.81
N TRP A 165 15.18 23.39 23.05
CA TRP A 165 14.79 22.41 24.08
C TRP A 165 15.20 20.99 23.70
N ILE A 166 15.05 20.59 22.43
CA ILE A 166 15.46 19.29 21.92
C ILE A 166 16.97 19.13 22.00
N GLU A 167 17.77 20.16 21.69
CA GLU A 167 19.22 20.11 21.83
C GLU A 167 19.67 19.97 23.29
N ARG A 168 19.03 20.72 24.20
CA ARG A 168 19.31 20.65 25.64
C ARG A 168 18.80 19.37 26.30
N ALA A 169 17.67 18.85 25.83
CA ALA A 169 17.06 17.60 26.28
C ALA A 169 17.38 16.44 25.32
N GLY A 170 18.46 16.53 24.55
CA GLY A 170 18.76 15.60 23.46
C GLY A 170 18.77 14.15 23.89
N HIS A 171 19.28 13.86 25.09
CA HIS A 171 19.24 12.53 25.68
C HIS A 171 17.83 12.08 26.09
N ALA A 172 16.98 12.98 26.57
CA ALA A 172 15.60 12.66 26.95
C ALA A 172 14.69 12.48 25.72
N VAL A 173 14.83 13.32 24.69
CA VAL A 173 14.11 13.17 23.42
C VAL A 173 14.57 11.90 22.70
N LEU A 174 15.88 11.65 22.64
CA LEU A 174 16.41 10.39 22.12
C LEU A 174 15.87 9.20 22.90
N PHE A 175 15.84 9.26 24.24
CA PHE A 175 15.27 8.21 25.07
C PHE A 175 13.78 7.97 24.76
N VAL A 176 12.96 9.01 24.65
CA VAL A 176 11.53 8.88 24.29
C VAL A 176 11.34 8.30 22.90
N VAL A 177 12.08 8.79 21.90
CA VAL A 177 12.05 8.24 20.54
C VAL A 177 12.47 6.78 20.53
N LEU A 178 13.50 6.42 21.28
CA LEU A 178 14.00 5.06 21.38
C LEU A 178 12.99 4.15 22.10
N VAL A 179 12.32 4.64 23.15
CA VAL A 179 11.19 3.94 23.80
C VAL A 179 10.02 3.75 22.84
N LEU A 180 9.67 4.75 22.02
CA LEU A 180 8.61 4.65 21.02
C LEU A 180 8.99 3.67 19.90
N ILE A 181 10.22 3.71 19.41
CA ILE A 181 10.74 2.76 18.42
C ILE A 181 10.76 1.35 18.99
N LEU A 182 11.24 1.16 20.22
CA LEU A 182 11.24 -0.14 20.91
C LEU A 182 9.83 -0.63 21.19
N GLY A 183 8.91 0.26 21.58
CA GLY A 183 7.49 -0.07 21.77
C GLY A 183 6.80 -0.45 20.46
N TYR A 184 7.08 0.27 19.37
CA TYR A 184 6.61 -0.10 18.04
C TYR A 184 7.21 -1.43 17.57
N ALA A 185 8.52 -1.62 17.73
CA ALA A 185 9.18 -2.88 17.42
C ALA A 185 8.64 -4.02 18.28
N ALA A 186 8.35 -3.79 19.56
CA ALA A 186 7.74 -4.76 20.46
C ALA A 186 6.30 -5.08 20.05
N THR A 187 5.49 -4.09 19.66
CA THR A 187 4.13 -4.35 19.15
C THR A 187 4.17 -5.13 17.85
N VAL A 188 5.05 -4.78 16.90
CA VAL A 188 5.27 -5.56 15.67
C VAL A 188 5.81 -6.95 15.97
N MET A 189 6.72 -7.09 16.94
CA MET A 189 7.25 -8.39 17.40
C MET A 189 6.15 -9.23 18.06
N ILE A 190 5.31 -8.65 18.92
CA ILE A 190 4.16 -9.32 19.51
C ILE A 190 3.15 -9.67 18.42
N PHE A 191 2.89 -8.80 17.45
CA PHE A 191 1.98 -9.08 16.34
C PHE A 191 2.50 -10.21 15.48
N THR A 192 3.81 -10.28 15.22
CA THR A 192 4.45 -11.34 14.45
C THR A 192 4.60 -12.64 15.24
N LEU A 193 4.84 -12.59 16.55
CA LEU A 193 4.84 -13.76 17.43
C LEU A 193 3.42 -14.31 17.64
N ARG A 194 2.42 -13.44 17.77
CA ARG A 194 1.00 -13.82 17.72
C ARG A 194 0.63 -14.35 16.34
N ALA A 195 1.11 -13.74 15.25
CA ALA A 195 0.99 -14.26 13.88
C ALA A 195 1.53 -15.70 13.77
N ARG A 196 2.65 -16.00 14.46
CA ARG A 196 3.21 -17.36 14.56
C ARG A 196 2.34 -18.34 15.36
N ARG A 197 1.45 -17.86 16.25
CA ARG A 197 0.41 -18.70 16.88
C ARG A 197 -0.74 -19.05 15.93
N TYR A 198 -0.93 -18.32 14.84
CA TYR A 198 -1.90 -18.68 13.78
C TYR A 198 -1.31 -19.64 12.74
N LYS A 199 -0.14 -20.23 13.02
CA LYS A 199 0.60 -21.08 12.08
C LYS A 199 0.16 -22.56 12.11
N GLU A 200 -0.90 -22.88 12.84
CA GLU A 200 -1.51 -24.21 12.90
C GLU A 200 -2.67 -24.39 11.92
N ILE A 201 -2.70 -23.61 10.85
CA ILE A 201 -3.64 -23.89 9.77
C ILE A 201 -2.99 -24.95 8.89
N GLU A 202 -3.69 -26.07 8.77
CA GLU A 202 -3.30 -27.18 7.94
C GLU A 202 -3.21 -26.70 6.48
N LYS A 203 -2.05 -26.97 5.88
CA LYS A 203 -1.79 -26.65 4.48
C LYS A 203 -1.78 -27.93 3.67
N ILE A 204 -2.36 -27.87 2.47
CA ILE A 204 -2.32 -28.95 1.49
C ILE A 204 -1.55 -28.49 0.25
N SER A 205 -0.73 -29.37 -0.32
CA SER A 205 -0.08 -29.09 -1.60
C SER A 205 -1.13 -29.09 -2.72
N ALA A 206 -0.87 -28.30 -3.77
CA ALA A 206 -1.76 -28.25 -4.92
C ALA A 206 -1.89 -29.63 -5.61
N GLU A 207 -0.79 -30.39 -5.68
CA GLU A 207 -0.75 -31.72 -6.27
C GLU A 207 -1.64 -32.71 -5.50
N SER A 208 -1.50 -32.76 -4.17
CA SER A 208 -2.28 -33.68 -3.33
C SER A 208 -3.76 -33.31 -3.28
N LEU A 209 -4.09 -32.02 -3.29
CA LEU A 209 -5.49 -31.58 -3.42
C LEU A 209 -6.09 -32.03 -4.75
N ARG A 210 -5.36 -31.89 -5.85
CA ARG A 210 -5.81 -32.32 -7.18
C ARG A 210 -6.04 -33.82 -7.24
N GLU A 211 -5.13 -34.62 -6.68
CA GLU A 211 -5.30 -36.08 -6.57
C GLU A 211 -6.54 -36.43 -5.75
N ARG A 212 -6.73 -35.80 -4.58
CA ARG A 212 -7.91 -36.00 -3.72
C ARG A 212 -9.21 -35.67 -4.44
N MET A 213 -9.25 -34.58 -5.23
CA MET A 213 -10.42 -34.22 -6.03
C MET A 213 -10.71 -35.24 -7.15
N GLN A 214 -9.68 -35.82 -7.76
CA GLN A 214 -9.85 -36.85 -8.80
C GLN A 214 -10.41 -38.13 -8.21
N THR A 215 -9.89 -38.56 -7.05
CA THR A 215 -10.40 -39.75 -6.33
C THR A 215 -11.86 -39.57 -5.92
N LEU A 216 -12.19 -38.42 -5.32
CA LEU A 216 -13.57 -38.11 -4.87
C LEU A 216 -14.56 -37.89 -6.02
N ALA A 217 -14.09 -37.55 -7.22
CA ALA A 217 -14.94 -37.52 -8.41
C ALA A 217 -15.22 -38.93 -8.96
N SER A 218 -14.33 -39.90 -8.70
CA SER A 218 -14.46 -41.29 -9.16
C SER A 218 -15.24 -42.18 -8.19
N GLU A 219 -15.14 -41.91 -6.89
CA GLU A 219 -15.91 -42.56 -5.83
C GLU A 219 -17.05 -41.61 -5.47
N SER A 220 -18.31 -41.92 -5.82
CA SER A 220 -19.51 -41.09 -5.55
C SER A 220 -19.70 -40.78 -4.06
N SER A 221 -18.85 -39.91 -3.51
CA SER A 221 -18.77 -39.52 -2.11
C SER A 221 -19.70 -38.33 -1.85
N ASP A 222 -20.41 -38.36 -0.73
CA ASP A 222 -21.37 -37.32 -0.33
C ASP A 222 -20.68 -36.07 0.29
N ARG A 223 -19.35 -35.99 0.23
CA ARG A 223 -18.57 -34.87 0.77
C ARG A 223 -18.43 -33.72 -0.23
N LEU A 224 -18.94 -32.56 0.14
CA LEU A 224 -18.85 -31.34 -0.65
C LEU A 224 -17.47 -30.67 -0.49
N ILE A 225 -16.74 -30.51 -1.59
CA ILE A 225 -15.48 -29.75 -1.63
C ILE A 225 -15.78 -28.32 -2.10
N ILE A 226 -15.37 -27.33 -1.30
CA ILE A 226 -15.51 -25.92 -1.65
C ILE A 226 -14.11 -25.32 -1.80
N ILE A 227 -13.81 -24.74 -2.97
CA ILE A 227 -12.59 -23.98 -3.17
C ILE A 227 -12.94 -22.50 -3.12
N ALA A 228 -12.31 -21.74 -2.23
CA ALA A 228 -12.56 -20.33 -2.02
C ALA A 228 -11.36 -19.48 -2.45
N ASP A 229 -11.59 -18.60 -3.43
CA ASP A 229 -10.68 -17.56 -3.87
C ASP A 229 -10.79 -16.36 -2.93
N VAL A 230 -9.78 -16.17 -2.08
CA VAL A 230 -9.72 -15.08 -1.09
C VAL A 230 -8.69 -14.02 -1.47
N ARG A 231 -8.45 -13.83 -2.78
CA ARG A 231 -7.64 -12.71 -3.26
C ARG A 231 -8.27 -11.38 -2.82
N SER A 232 -7.47 -10.54 -2.17
CA SER A 232 -7.94 -9.28 -1.55
C SER A 232 -8.29 -8.18 -2.55
N HIS A 233 -7.90 -8.34 -3.82
CA HIS A 233 -8.19 -7.43 -4.92
C HIS A 233 -8.90 -8.27 -5.99
N GLY A 234 -10.04 -7.76 -6.47
CA GLY A 234 -10.92 -8.46 -7.40
C GLY A 234 -10.28 -8.79 -8.75
N TYR A 235 -11.07 -9.35 -9.64
CA TYR A 235 -10.59 -9.67 -10.98
C TYR A 235 -10.62 -8.42 -11.85
N TYR A 236 -9.49 -7.76 -12.09
CA TYR A 236 -9.50 -6.46 -12.78
C TYR A 236 -9.31 -6.53 -14.29
N ASP A 237 -8.55 -7.52 -14.76
CA ASP A 237 -8.22 -7.67 -16.16
C ASP A 237 -9.16 -8.70 -16.84
N PRO A 238 -9.68 -8.39 -18.04
CA PRO A 238 -10.36 -9.38 -18.87
C PRO A 238 -9.45 -10.59 -19.13
N GLY A 239 -9.98 -11.80 -18.94
CA GLY A 239 -9.22 -13.03 -19.12
C GLY A 239 -8.45 -13.50 -17.89
N MET A 240 -8.59 -12.82 -16.74
CA MET A 240 -8.11 -13.34 -15.46
C MET A 240 -8.71 -14.72 -15.19
N GLN A 241 -7.87 -15.60 -14.66
CA GLN A 241 -8.26 -16.97 -14.35
C GLN A 241 -8.39 -17.18 -12.84
N ARG A 242 -9.29 -18.09 -12.47
CA ARG A 242 -9.44 -18.63 -11.12
C ARG A 242 -9.44 -20.16 -11.18
N ILE A 243 -9.25 -20.80 -10.03
CA ILE A 243 -9.36 -22.26 -9.97
C ILE A 243 -10.78 -22.63 -10.42
N LYS A 244 -10.91 -23.65 -11.27
CA LYS A 244 -12.21 -24.08 -11.80
C LYS A 244 -13.19 -24.37 -10.66
N ASN A 245 -14.42 -23.86 -10.76
CA ASN A 245 -15.47 -23.97 -9.75
C ASN A 245 -15.16 -23.32 -8.38
N SER A 246 -14.17 -22.41 -8.31
CA SER A 246 -13.91 -21.68 -7.06
C SER A 246 -14.92 -20.55 -6.83
N ILE A 247 -15.34 -20.39 -5.58
CA ILE A 247 -16.18 -19.27 -5.13
C ILE A 247 -15.29 -18.08 -4.74
N ARG A 248 -15.70 -16.86 -5.10
CA ARG A 248 -14.99 -15.66 -4.65
C ARG A 248 -15.48 -15.28 -3.26
N VAL A 249 -14.54 -15.03 -2.35
CA VAL A 249 -14.82 -14.63 -0.98
C VAL A 249 -14.00 -13.40 -0.65
N GLU A 250 -14.66 -12.26 -0.45
CA GLU A 250 -13.96 -11.00 -0.17
C GLU A 250 -13.55 -10.92 1.32
N PRO A 251 -12.25 -10.85 1.65
CA PRO A 251 -11.80 -10.87 3.04
C PRO A 251 -12.35 -9.72 3.91
N HIS A 252 -12.76 -8.61 3.28
CA HIS A 252 -13.33 -7.45 3.97
C HIS A 252 -14.83 -7.60 4.28
N ARG A 253 -15.56 -8.39 3.49
CA ARG A 253 -16.99 -8.68 3.68
C ARG A 253 -17.25 -10.04 4.31
N LEU A 254 -16.21 -10.85 4.46
CA LEU A 254 -16.26 -12.20 5.00
C LEU A 254 -17.10 -12.32 6.28
N LYS A 255 -17.00 -11.37 7.21
CA LYS A 255 -17.75 -11.45 8.48
C LYS A 255 -19.27 -11.33 8.29
N GLU A 256 -19.71 -10.49 7.35
CA GLU A 256 -21.13 -10.31 7.02
C GLU A 256 -21.65 -11.47 6.18
N GLU A 257 -20.85 -11.93 5.21
CA GLU A 257 -21.18 -13.07 4.34
C GLU A 257 -21.23 -14.40 5.11
N LEU A 258 -20.33 -14.63 6.07
CA LEU A 258 -20.36 -15.85 6.89
C LEU A 258 -21.59 -15.95 7.78
N LEU A 259 -22.04 -14.83 8.34
CA LEU A 259 -23.25 -14.77 9.15
C LEU A 259 -24.48 -15.19 8.35
N ALA A 260 -24.55 -14.81 7.07
CA ALA A 260 -25.63 -15.21 6.16
C ALA A 260 -25.52 -16.68 5.71
N LEU A 261 -24.30 -17.20 5.55
CA LEU A 261 -24.07 -18.59 5.13
C LEU A 261 -24.24 -19.60 6.27
N ARG A 262 -24.17 -19.15 7.53
CA ARG A 262 -24.30 -19.99 8.74
C ARG A 262 -25.61 -20.78 8.81
N GLU A 263 -26.70 -20.26 8.21
CA GLU A 263 -28.00 -20.96 8.18
C GLU A 263 -28.05 -22.12 7.17
N PHE A 264 -27.10 -22.19 6.21
CA PHE A 264 -27.11 -23.13 5.09
C PHE A 264 -25.95 -24.15 5.12
N MET A 265 -24.97 -24.01 6.01
CA MET A 265 -23.76 -24.85 6.07
C MET A 265 -23.95 -26.17 6.84
N THR A 266 -24.95 -26.97 6.44
CA THR A 266 -25.14 -28.36 6.86
C THR A 266 -25.16 -29.25 5.62
N PRO A 267 -23.98 -29.71 5.15
CA PRO A 267 -23.26 -30.87 5.71
C PRO A 267 -21.75 -30.63 5.96
N GLU A 268 -20.99 -31.68 6.37
CA GLU A 268 -19.51 -31.67 6.46
C GLU A 268 -18.89 -31.26 5.11
N CYS A 269 -18.44 -30.00 5.01
CA CYS A 269 -17.76 -29.49 3.83
C CYS A 269 -16.26 -29.28 4.09
N ASP A 270 -15.44 -29.71 3.15
CA ASP A 270 -14.00 -29.46 3.16
C ASP A 270 -13.75 -28.15 2.38
N VAL A 271 -13.33 -27.09 3.08
CA VAL A 271 -13.08 -25.78 2.47
C VAL A 271 -11.59 -25.58 2.23
N TYR A 272 -11.22 -25.28 0.98
CA TYR A 272 -9.85 -25.00 0.57
C TYR A 272 -9.72 -23.54 0.15
N VAL A 273 -8.94 -22.75 0.89
CA VAL A 273 -8.74 -21.32 0.58
C VAL A 273 -7.40 -21.08 -0.11
N TYR A 274 -7.37 -20.16 -1.07
CA TYR A 274 -6.13 -19.74 -1.72
C TYR A 274 -6.10 -18.23 -2.00
N CYS A 275 -4.88 -17.70 -2.14
CA CYS A 275 -4.66 -16.30 -2.51
C CYS A 275 -3.41 -16.20 -3.39
N SER A 276 -3.00 -14.96 -3.71
CA SER A 276 -1.76 -14.67 -4.45
C SER A 276 -0.70 -13.95 -3.61
N CYS A 277 -0.94 -13.77 -2.31
CA CYS A 277 -0.07 -13.01 -1.41
C CYS A 277 1.19 -13.79 -1.01
N ILE A 278 2.23 -13.06 -0.60
CA ILE A 278 3.46 -13.64 -0.06
C ILE A 278 3.13 -14.51 1.16
N ARG A 279 3.57 -15.77 1.15
CA ARG A 279 3.36 -16.77 2.23
C ARG A 279 1.89 -17.03 2.57
N ASP A 280 0.98 -16.85 1.61
CA ASP A 280 -0.45 -17.15 1.75
C ASP A 280 -1.12 -16.40 2.91
N THR A 281 -0.60 -15.23 3.29
CA THR A 281 -1.02 -14.48 4.49
C THR A 281 -2.52 -14.21 4.55
N THR A 282 -3.12 -13.83 3.42
CA THR A 282 -4.57 -13.61 3.33
C THR A 282 -5.35 -14.93 3.50
N SER A 283 -4.92 -16.02 2.85
CA SER A 283 -5.55 -17.34 2.99
C SER A 283 -5.49 -17.85 4.42
N VAL A 284 -4.33 -17.73 5.08
CA VAL A 284 -4.16 -18.12 6.48
C VAL A 284 -5.08 -17.31 7.39
N ARG A 285 -5.19 -15.99 7.17
CA ARG A 285 -6.10 -15.16 7.96
C ARG A 285 -7.56 -15.55 7.77
N VAL A 286 -8.00 -15.79 6.53
CA VAL A 286 -9.39 -16.19 6.25
C VAL A 286 -9.67 -17.59 6.78
N ALA A 287 -8.78 -18.56 6.57
CA ALA A 287 -8.92 -19.90 7.13
C ALA A 287 -9.06 -19.88 8.66
N HIS A 288 -8.32 -19.02 9.35
CA HIS A 288 -8.46 -18.88 10.80
C HIS A 288 -9.84 -18.37 11.21
N MET A 289 -10.41 -17.43 10.44
CA MET A 289 -11.75 -16.91 10.68
C MET A 289 -12.82 -17.98 10.42
N LEU A 290 -12.62 -18.83 9.41
CA LEU A 290 -13.54 -19.94 9.08
C LEU A 290 -13.47 -21.10 10.09
N GLN A 291 -12.27 -21.43 10.61
CA GLN A 291 -12.10 -22.48 11.62
C GLN A 291 -12.83 -22.17 12.94
N GLN A 292 -13.03 -20.88 13.26
CA GLN A 292 -13.81 -20.47 14.45
C GLN A 292 -15.31 -20.80 14.33
N GLU A 293 -15.78 -21.19 13.14
CA GLU A 293 -17.18 -21.43 12.81
C GLU A 293 -17.46 -22.91 12.49
N ASN A 294 -16.66 -23.84 13.05
CA ASN A 294 -16.78 -25.31 12.91
C ASN A 294 -16.60 -25.88 11.48
N CYS A 295 -16.01 -25.14 10.54
CA CYS A 295 -15.66 -25.66 9.22
C CYS A 295 -14.26 -26.30 9.19
N HIS A 296 -14.10 -27.44 8.50
CA HIS A 296 -12.77 -27.98 8.20
C HIS A 296 -12.15 -27.17 7.05
N VAL A 297 -11.13 -26.38 7.36
CA VAL A 297 -10.52 -25.46 6.40
C VAL A 297 -9.02 -25.69 6.27
N GLN A 298 -8.57 -25.86 5.03
CA GLN A 298 -7.17 -26.01 4.66
C GLN A 298 -6.74 -24.90 3.69
N VAL A 299 -5.46 -24.52 3.74
CA VAL A 299 -4.88 -23.52 2.82
C VAL A 299 -4.11 -24.24 1.72
N ILE A 300 -4.33 -23.86 0.46
CA ILE A 300 -3.53 -24.35 -0.67
C ILE A 300 -2.13 -23.72 -0.58
N ASP A 301 -1.10 -24.54 -0.34
CA ASP A 301 0.27 -24.06 -0.16
C ASP A 301 0.84 -23.49 -1.46
N GLY A 302 1.32 -22.24 -1.41
CA GLY A 302 1.77 -21.50 -2.60
C GLY A 302 0.64 -20.98 -3.49
N GLY A 303 -0.61 -21.13 -3.05
CA GLY A 303 -1.80 -20.53 -3.63
C GLY A 303 -1.99 -20.82 -5.12
N LEU A 304 -2.45 -19.80 -5.86
CA LEU A 304 -2.78 -19.95 -7.28
C LEU A 304 -1.59 -20.37 -8.16
N LYS A 305 -0.38 -19.90 -7.83
CA LYS A 305 0.83 -20.21 -8.61
C LYS A 305 1.22 -21.69 -8.49
N ALA A 306 1.10 -22.25 -7.30
CA ALA A 306 1.33 -23.68 -7.08
C ALA A 306 0.28 -24.52 -7.81
N TRP A 307 -0.99 -24.10 -7.79
CA TRP A 307 -2.06 -24.78 -8.53
C TRP A 307 -1.82 -24.86 -10.04
N ILE A 308 -1.39 -23.75 -10.65
CA ILE A 308 -1.04 -23.72 -12.07
C ILE A 308 0.15 -24.65 -12.36
N LYS A 309 1.18 -24.63 -11.50
CA LYS A 309 2.36 -25.48 -11.65
C LYS A 309 2.02 -26.98 -11.53
N ALA A 310 1.06 -27.32 -10.67
CA ALA A 310 0.55 -28.68 -10.50
C ALA A 310 -0.34 -29.15 -11.67
N GLY A 311 -0.57 -28.32 -12.69
CA GLY A 311 -1.45 -28.64 -13.82
C GLY A 311 -2.94 -28.65 -13.43
N GLY A 312 -3.31 -27.86 -12.43
CA GLY A 312 -4.69 -27.75 -11.97
C GLY A 312 -5.61 -27.09 -13.01
N ALA A 313 -6.89 -27.48 -13.00
CA ALA A 313 -7.88 -26.89 -13.90
C ALA A 313 -8.19 -25.45 -13.51
N MET A 314 -8.27 -24.58 -14.52
CA MET A 314 -8.55 -23.16 -14.40
C MET A 314 -9.79 -22.80 -15.23
N GLU A 315 -10.49 -21.76 -14.81
CA GLU A 315 -11.56 -21.15 -15.59
C GLU A 315 -11.35 -19.65 -15.71
N VAL A 316 -11.86 -19.07 -16.79
CA VAL A 316 -11.90 -17.62 -16.94
C VAL A 316 -12.92 -17.09 -15.95
N VAL A 317 -12.55 -16.02 -15.27
CA VAL A 317 -13.44 -15.32 -14.36
C VAL A 317 -14.68 -14.83 -15.13
N PRO A 318 -15.90 -15.04 -14.60
CA PRO A 318 -17.12 -14.48 -15.19
C PRO A 318 -17.07 -12.95 -15.26
N GLU A 319 -17.55 -12.34 -16.34
CA GLU A 319 -17.55 -10.87 -16.51
C GLU A 319 -18.26 -10.15 -15.36
N SER A 320 -19.26 -10.77 -14.72
CA SER A 320 -19.97 -10.22 -13.54
C SER A 320 -19.06 -9.99 -12.34
N ASP A 321 -18.00 -10.79 -12.21
CA ASP A 321 -17.05 -10.73 -11.10
C ASP A 321 -15.84 -9.84 -11.46
N VAL A 322 -15.71 -9.44 -12.74
CA VAL A 322 -14.63 -8.57 -13.22
C VAL A 322 -14.94 -7.13 -12.87
N HIS A 323 -14.07 -6.51 -12.06
CA HIS A 323 -14.11 -5.07 -11.83
C HIS A 323 -13.18 -4.37 -12.80
N HIS A 324 -13.72 -3.76 -13.86
CA HIS A 324 -12.88 -3.00 -14.78
C HIS A 324 -12.16 -1.85 -14.07
N LEU A 325 -10.83 -1.81 -14.22
CA LEU A 325 -10.08 -0.62 -13.85
C LEU A 325 -10.46 0.52 -14.81
N PRO A 326 -10.85 1.68 -14.27
CA PRO A 326 -11.31 2.80 -15.07
C PRO A 326 -10.13 3.43 -15.82
N HIS A 327 -10.26 3.60 -17.13
CA HIS A 327 -9.35 4.42 -17.93
C HIS A 327 -9.70 5.90 -17.76
N PHE A 328 -8.68 6.76 -17.60
CA PHE A 328 -8.87 8.21 -17.63
C PHE A 328 -8.87 8.71 -19.07
N ASP A 329 -9.98 9.31 -19.53
CA ASP A 329 -10.07 10.01 -20.83
C ASP A 329 -9.31 11.37 -20.87
#